data_AF-A0AAN9BC24-F1
#
_entry.id   AF-A0AAN9BC24-F1
#
_cell.length_a   1.000
_cell.length_b   1.000
_cell.length_c   1.000
_cell.angle_alpha   90.00
_cell.angle_beta   90.00
_cell.angle_gamma   90.00
#
_symmetry.space_group_name_H-M   'P 1'
#
loop_
_entity.id
_entity.type
_entity.pdbx_description
1 polymer ?
#
loop_
_entity_poly.entity_id
_entity_poly.type
_entity_poly.pdbx_seq_one_letter_code
_entity_poly.pdbx_strand_id
1 'polypeptide(L)'
;MIADIQKTITDAFDIFDHEANKTVDVREVGTIIRSLGCCPSEAELHDMLAEIEEEESTGYIRFEKFLPMMTKVLMERRYKPVPEDQIVKAFQVLDVEGKGYITQEELSKYMTEEGEPFTSEELEEMMSQALDPEKGYVPYKDYASLMAAEEA
;
A
#
# COMPACT_ATOMS: atom_id res chain seq x y z
N MET A 1 -14.91 6.10 18.07
CA MET A 1 -14.39 7.22 18.90
C MET A 1 -12.89 7.34 18.65
N ILE A 2 -12.25 8.49 18.90
CA ILE A 2 -10.78 8.64 18.74
C ILE A 2 -10.01 7.53 19.49
N ALA A 3 -10.50 7.13 20.66
CA ALA A 3 -9.92 6.04 21.43
C ALA A 3 -9.90 4.69 20.68
N ASP A 4 -10.92 4.40 19.86
CA ASP A 4 -10.96 3.15 19.08
C ASP A 4 -9.91 3.19 17.98
N ILE A 5 -9.77 4.33 17.30
CA ILE A 5 -8.74 4.55 16.27
C ILE A 5 -7.34 4.38 16.87
N GLN A 6 -7.08 5.05 18.00
CA GLN A 6 -5.80 4.96 18.70
C GLN A 6 -5.51 3.54 19.17
N LYS A 7 -6.53 2.81 19.62
CA LYS A 7 -6.39 1.39 19.97
C LYS A 7 -5.97 0.56 18.75
N THR A 8 -6.66 0.69 17.61
CA THR A 8 -6.29 -0.02 16.38
C THR A 8 -4.86 0.30 15.92
N ILE A 9 -4.45 1.58 15.99
CA ILE A 9 -3.07 1.99 15.69
C ILE A 9 -2.07 1.33 16.65
N THR A 10 -2.40 1.28 17.94
CA THR A 10 -1.54 0.66 18.97
C THR A 10 -1.40 -0.84 18.71
N ASP A 11 -2.52 -1.53 18.48
CA ASP A 11 -2.55 -2.96 18.23
C ASP A 11 -1.74 -3.31 16.96
N ALA A 12 -1.83 -2.51 15.90
CA ALA A 12 -1.04 -2.71 14.68
C ALA A 12 0.46 -2.45 14.91
N PHE A 13 0.82 -1.40 15.66
CA PHE A 13 2.22 -1.07 15.96
C PHE A 13 2.88 -2.15 16.83
N ASP A 14 2.17 -2.64 17.85
CA ASP A 14 2.69 -3.62 18.81
C ASP A 14 2.96 -5.01 18.17
N ILE A 15 2.41 -5.30 16.98
CA ILE A 15 2.75 -6.50 16.20
C ILE A 15 4.21 -6.45 15.70
N PHE A 16 4.71 -5.25 15.38
CA PHE A 16 6.04 -5.02 14.83
C PHE A 16 7.05 -4.57 15.89
N ASP A 17 6.60 -4.06 17.06
CA ASP A 17 7.46 -3.79 18.21
C ASP A 17 7.89 -5.09 18.91
N HIS A 18 8.80 -5.83 18.27
CA HIS A 18 9.28 -7.13 18.74
C HIS A 18 10.00 -7.07 20.10
N GLU A 19 10.56 -5.92 20.45
CA GLU A 19 11.30 -5.71 21.71
C GLU A 19 10.42 -5.13 22.83
N ALA A 20 9.15 -4.82 22.54
CA ALA A 20 8.24 -4.11 23.44
C ALA A 20 8.83 -2.81 24.01
N ASN A 21 9.65 -2.12 23.20
CA ASN A 21 10.39 -0.92 23.58
C ASN A 21 9.76 0.38 23.04
N LYS A 22 8.59 0.27 22.38
CA LYS A 22 7.84 1.34 21.72
C LYS A 22 8.57 1.98 20.54
N THR A 23 9.33 1.17 19.83
CA THR A 23 9.96 1.53 18.56
C THR A 23 9.78 0.42 17.53
N VAL A 24 9.76 0.80 16.26
CA VAL A 24 9.76 -0.13 15.11
C VAL A 24 10.80 0.31 14.11
N ASP A 25 11.29 -0.61 13.30
CA ASP A 25 12.22 -0.26 12.23
C ASP A 25 11.50 0.61 11.19
N VAL A 26 12.17 1.64 10.68
CA VAL A 26 11.58 2.53 9.66
C VAL A 26 11.10 1.76 8.42
N ARG A 27 11.73 0.64 8.09
CA ARG A 27 11.37 -0.24 6.97
C ARG A 27 10.02 -0.95 7.18
N GLU A 28 9.56 -1.08 8.41
CA GLU A 28 8.29 -1.75 8.74
C GLU A 28 7.09 -0.80 8.70
N VAL A 29 7.34 0.52 8.72
CA VAL A 29 6.29 1.53 8.85
C VAL A 29 5.32 1.50 7.67
N GLY A 30 5.80 1.26 6.45
CA GLY A 30 4.93 1.10 5.29
C GLY A 30 3.94 -0.05 5.46
N THR A 31 4.40 -1.19 5.99
CA THR A 31 3.56 -2.36 6.26
C THR A 31 2.54 -2.08 7.37
N ILE A 32 2.93 -1.38 8.43
CA ILE A 32 2.02 -0.98 9.51
C ILE A 32 0.93 -0.04 8.99
N ILE A 33 1.28 0.94 8.13
CA ILE A 33 0.29 1.86 7.57
C ILE A 33 -0.68 1.12 6.64
N ARG A 34 -0.18 0.17 5.85
CA ARG A 34 -1.00 -0.67 4.96
C ARG A 34 -1.94 -1.58 5.74
N SER A 35 -1.51 -2.18 6.85
CA SER A 35 -2.38 -2.99 7.72
C SER A 35 -3.47 -2.19 8.42
N LEU A 36 -3.30 -0.86 8.54
CA LEU A 36 -4.32 0.07 9.02
C LEU A 36 -5.32 0.49 7.92
N GLY A 37 -5.24 -0.10 6.73
CA GLY A 37 -6.13 0.18 5.60
C GLY A 37 -5.79 1.45 4.84
N CYS A 38 -4.54 1.91 4.89
CA CYS A 38 -4.04 3.06 4.13
C CYS A 38 -3.06 2.61 3.03
N CYS A 39 -3.17 3.18 1.84
CA CYS A 39 -2.30 2.87 0.70
C CYS A 39 -1.58 4.13 0.21
N PRO A 40 -0.65 4.72 0.99
CA PRO A 40 0.18 5.82 0.51
C PRO A 40 1.13 5.33 -0.59
N SER A 41 1.51 6.24 -1.50
CA SER A 41 2.64 6.03 -2.41
C SER A 41 3.97 6.02 -1.65
N GLU A 42 5.06 5.57 -2.27
CA GLU A 42 6.38 5.58 -1.63
C GLU A 42 6.85 7.01 -1.34
N ALA A 43 6.56 7.96 -2.24
CA ALA A 43 6.82 9.38 -1.99
C ALA A 43 6.00 9.92 -0.80
N GLU A 44 4.71 9.58 -0.72
CA GLU A 44 3.85 10.01 0.39
C GLU A 44 4.30 9.39 1.73
N LEU A 45 4.71 8.12 1.72
CA LEU A 45 5.25 7.43 2.89
C LEU A 45 6.55 8.10 3.35
N HIS A 46 7.44 8.44 2.42
CA HIS A 46 8.67 9.17 2.72
C HIS A 46 8.37 10.53 3.37
N ASP A 47 7.41 11.29 2.85
CA ASP A 47 7.00 12.57 3.43
C ASP A 47 6.42 12.40 4.84
N MET A 48 5.59 11.37 5.06
CA MET A 48 5.05 11.04 6.39
C MET A 48 6.14 10.70 7.39
N LEU A 49 7.17 9.96 6.96
CA LEU A 49 8.32 9.61 7.79
C LEU A 49 9.16 10.84 8.14
N ALA A 50 9.43 11.70 7.17
CA ALA A 50 10.17 12.95 7.37
C ALA A 50 9.48 13.90 8.36
N GLU A 51 8.15 13.87 8.48
CA GLU A 51 7.40 14.65 9.48
C GLU A 51 7.62 14.17 10.92
N ILE A 52 7.97 12.89 11.12
CA ILE A 52 8.06 12.26 12.44
C ILE A 52 9.48 11.82 12.83
N GLU A 53 10.44 11.94 11.91
CA GLU A 53 11.85 11.64 12.14
C GLU A 53 12.49 12.61 13.15
N GLU A 54 13.44 12.11 13.94
CA GLU A 54 14.22 12.93 14.87
C GLU A 54 15.34 13.70 14.14
N GLU A 55 15.94 14.71 14.79
CA GLU A 55 17.06 15.46 14.21
C GLU A 55 18.24 14.54 13.82
N GLU A 56 18.39 13.42 14.54
CA GLU A 56 19.31 12.34 14.19
C GLU A 56 18.50 11.10 13.79
N SER A 57 18.64 10.66 12.54
CA SER A 57 18.02 9.43 12.06
C SER A 57 18.58 8.22 12.82
N THR A 58 17.73 7.58 13.62
CA THR A 58 18.11 6.37 14.38
C THR A 58 17.87 5.08 13.60
N GLY A 59 17.19 5.16 12.45
CA GLY A 59 16.63 4.00 11.75
C GLY A 59 15.36 3.42 12.39
N TYR A 60 14.88 4.02 13.48
CA TYR A 60 13.69 3.58 14.21
C TYR A 60 12.67 4.72 14.34
N ILE A 61 11.40 4.35 14.33
CA ILE A 61 10.29 5.27 14.58
C ILE A 61 9.69 4.99 15.95
N ARG A 62 9.56 6.04 16.76
CA ARG A 62 8.95 5.95 18.09
C ARG A 62 7.43 6.00 18.02
N PHE A 63 6.78 5.16 18.82
CA PHE A 63 5.33 5.12 18.92
C PHE A 63 4.71 6.48 19.26
N GLU A 64 5.36 7.26 20.12
CA GLU A 64 4.89 8.59 20.54
C GLU A 64 4.78 9.61 19.39
N LYS A 65 5.54 9.40 18.30
CA LYS A 65 5.50 10.22 17.09
C LYS A 65 4.54 9.62 16.05
N PHE A 66 4.55 8.30 15.93
CA PHE A 66 3.70 7.58 14.99
C PHE A 66 2.20 7.73 15.32
N LEU A 67 1.82 7.53 16.59
CA LEU A 67 0.41 7.56 17.02
C LEU A 67 -0.32 8.86 16.65
N PRO A 68 0.17 10.07 16.98
CA PRO A 68 -0.52 11.31 16.64
C PRO A 68 -0.59 11.55 15.12
N MET A 69 0.47 11.24 14.38
CA MET A 69 0.50 11.34 12.92
C MET A 69 -0.58 10.42 12.32
N MET A 70 -0.58 9.14 12.69
CA MET A 70 -1.52 8.17 12.13
C MET A 70 -2.97 8.41 12.58
N THR A 71 -3.16 8.90 13.82
CA THR A 71 -4.49 9.32 14.29
C THR A 71 -5.08 10.40 13.39
N LYS A 72 -4.26 11.41 13.02
CA LYS A 72 -4.69 12.47 12.11
C LYS A 72 -5.03 11.90 10.72
N VAL A 73 -4.19 11.05 10.16
CA VAL A 73 -4.41 10.40 8.86
C VAL A 73 -5.74 9.66 8.81
N LEU A 74 -6.02 8.81 9.81
CA LEU A 74 -7.26 8.02 9.85
C LEU A 74 -8.50 8.88 10.09
N MET A 75 -8.40 9.92 10.94
CA MET A 75 -9.50 10.86 11.17
C MET A 75 -9.82 11.69 9.92
N GLU A 76 -8.81 12.13 9.19
CA GLU A 76 -8.94 12.87 7.93
C GLU A 76 -9.27 11.97 6.74
N ARG A 77 -9.31 10.64 6.93
CA ARG A 77 -9.59 9.65 5.88
C ARG A 77 -8.63 9.76 4.69
N ARG A 78 -7.36 10.07 4.96
CA ARG A 78 -6.31 10.18 3.95
C ARG A 78 -5.81 8.80 3.53
N TYR A 79 -5.24 8.72 2.32
CA TYR A 79 -4.60 7.52 1.77
C TYR A 79 -5.51 6.30 1.72
N LYS A 80 -6.81 6.48 1.46
CA LYS A 80 -7.71 5.34 1.32
C LYS A 80 -7.39 4.55 0.04
N PRO A 81 -7.64 3.23 0.04
CA PRO A 81 -7.56 2.43 -1.17
C PRO A 81 -8.42 3.04 -2.28
N VAL A 82 -7.93 2.93 -3.52
CA VAL A 82 -8.68 3.36 -4.69
C VAL A 82 -9.90 2.43 -4.84
N PRO A 83 -11.12 2.96 -5.02
CA PRO A 83 -12.30 2.13 -5.21
C PRO A 83 -12.16 1.20 -6.42
N GLU A 84 -12.67 -0.04 -6.30
CA GLU A 84 -12.63 -1.06 -7.35
C GLU A 84 -13.08 -0.53 -8.72
N ASP A 85 -14.17 0.24 -8.75
CA ASP A 85 -14.71 0.77 -10.00
C ASP A 85 -13.75 1.73 -10.73
N GLN A 86 -12.91 2.44 -9.98
CA GLN A 86 -11.87 3.30 -10.54
C GLN A 86 -10.67 2.49 -11.03
N ILE A 87 -10.28 1.44 -10.30
CA ILE A 87 -9.22 0.52 -10.74
C ILE A 87 -9.62 -0.15 -12.06
N VAL A 88 -10.85 -0.67 -12.15
CA VAL A 88 -11.38 -1.28 -13.39
C VAL A 88 -11.39 -0.28 -14.54
N LYS A 89 -11.81 0.98 -14.30
CA LYS A 89 -11.79 2.03 -15.33
C LYS A 89 -10.37 2.32 -15.82
N ALA A 90 -9.37 2.33 -14.93
CA ALA A 90 -7.97 2.53 -15.32
C ALA A 90 -7.50 1.42 -16.28
N PHE A 91 -7.80 0.16 -15.97
CA PHE A 91 -7.49 -0.96 -16.86
C PHE A 91 -8.24 -0.92 -18.19
N GLN A 92 -9.50 -0.47 -18.21
CA GLN A 92 -10.27 -0.29 -19.44
C GLN A 92 -9.69 0.76 -20.38
N VAL A 93 -8.95 1.74 -19.88
CA VAL A 93 -8.20 2.69 -20.73
C VAL A 93 -7.06 1.99 -21.47
N LEU A 94 -6.48 0.94 -20.88
CA LEU A 94 -5.41 0.14 -21.49
C LEU A 94 -5.97 -0.90 -22.48
N ASP A 95 -7.14 -1.49 -22.16
CA ASP A 95 -7.83 -2.49 -22.97
C ASP A 95 -8.73 -1.84 -24.05
N VAL A 96 -8.09 -1.21 -25.05
CA VAL A 96 -8.78 -0.50 -26.15
C VAL A 96 -9.76 -1.40 -26.92
N GLU A 97 -9.45 -2.69 -27.01
CA GLU A 97 -10.24 -3.70 -27.73
C GLU A 97 -11.39 -4.28 -26.88
N GLY A 98 -11.45 -3.97 -25.58
CA GLY A 98 -12.49 -4.45 -24.67
C GLY A 98 -12.45 -5.96 -24.44
N LYS A 99 -11.25 -6.55 -24.43
CA LYS A 99 -11.00 -7.98 -24.22
C LYS A 99 -11.42 -8.47 -22.82
N GLY A 100 -11.41 -7.58 -21.83
CA GLY A 100 -11.63 -7.92 -20.42
C GLY A 100 -10.37 -8.40 -19.67
N TYR A 101 -9.21 -8.35 -20.32
CA TYR A 101 -7.91 -8.70 -19.76
C TYR A 101 -6.80 -7.86 -20.39
N ILE A 102 -5.65 -7.79 -19.72
CA ILE A 102 -4.41 -7.24 -20.27
C ILE A 102 -3.31 -8.30 -20.23
N THR A 103 -2.36 -8.20 -21.15
CA THR A 103 -1.22 -9.12 -21.17
C THR A 103 -0.17 -8.72 -20.13
N GLN A 104 0.66 -9.69 -19.73
CA GLN A 104 1.81 -9.41 -18.86
C GLN A 104 2.71 -8.33 -19.43
N GLU A 105 2.99 -8.37 -20.75
CA GLU A 105 3.87 -7.40 -21.41
C GLU A 105 3.31 -5.97 -21.34
N GLU A 106 2.01 -5.82 -21.62
CA GLU A 106 1.32 -4.52 -21.52
C GLU A 106 1.39 -3.97 -20.09
N LEU A 107 1.05 -4.78 -19.09
CA LEU A 107 1.07 -4.34 -17.69
C LEU A 107 2.49 -4.01 -17.21
N SER A 108 3.47 -4.88 -17.50
CA SER A 108 4.88 -4.69 -17.16
C SER A 108 5.44 -3.39 -17.69
N LYS A 109 5.06 -3.01 -18.91
CA LYS A 109 5.50 -1.74 -19.50
C LYS A 109 5.02 -0.55 -18.68
N TYR A 110 3.71 -0.47 -18.37
CA TYR A 110 3.17 0.64 -17.60
C TYR A 110 3.73 0.69 -16.17
N MET A 111 3.91 -0.46 -15.52
CA MET A 111 4.41 -0.51 -14.15
C MET A 111 5.91 -0.18 -14.03
N THR A 112 6.68 -0.22 -15.12
CA THR A 112 8.12 0.11 -15.11
C THR A 112 8.47 1.45 -15.76
N GLU A 113 7.57 2.04 -16.56
CA GLU A 113 7.80 3.30 -17.27
C GLU A 113 7.06 4.51 -16.68
N GLU A 114 5.93 4.30 -16.00
CA GLU A 114 5.03 5.37 -15.54
C GLU A 114 4.92 5.44 -14.01
N GLY A 115 4.70 6.65 -13.47
CA GLY A 115 4.46 6.85 -12.05
C GLY A 115 5.68 6.57 -11.16
N GLU A 116 5.49 5.78 -10.11
CA GLU A 116 6.55 5.22 -9.27
C GLU A 116 6.91 3.83 -9.83
N PRO A 117 7.98 3.72 -10.63
CA PRO A 117 8.26 2.51 -11.38
C PRO A 117 8.68 1.37 -10.45
N PHE A 118 8.11 0.20 -10.71
CA PHE A 118 8.39 -1.02 -9.97
C PHE A 118 9.80 -1.52 -10.31
N THR A 119 10.47 -2.06 -9.29
CA THR A 119 11.64 -2.91 -9.50
C THR A 119 11.24 -4.23 -10.15
N SER A 120 12.21 -4.93 -10.73
CA SER A 120 11.97 -6.24 -11.34
C SER A 120 11.38 -7.27 -10.36
N GLU A 121 11.80 -7.19 -9.09
CA GLU A 121 11.33 -8.08 -8.02
C GLU A 121 9.87 -7.78 -7.66
N GLU A 122 9.53 -6.51 -7.40
CA GLU A 122 8.15 -6.10 -7.12
C GLU A 122 7.20 -6.43 -8.28
N LEU A 123 7.67 -6.27 -9.52
CA LEU A 123 6.90 -6.62 -10.70
C LEU A 123 6.66 -8.14 -10.78
N GLU A 124 7.67 -8.96 -10.53
CA GLU A 124 7.55 -10.42 -10.54
C GLU A 124 6.57 -10.90 -9.46
N GLU A 125 6.68 -10.34 -8.25
CA GLU A 125 5.75 -10.62 -7.15
C GLU A 125 4.32 -10.22 -7.52
N MET A 126 4.11 -9.03 -8.08
CA MET A 126 2.79 -8.58 -8.53
C MET A 126 2.21 -9.53 -9.59
N MET A 127 3.02 -9.91 -10.59
CA MET A 127 2.58 -10.80 -11.67
C MET A 127 2.21 -12.19 -11.18
N SER A 128 2.91 -12.70 -10.17
CA SER A 128 2.61 -13.99 -9.57
C SER A 128 1.20 -14.07 -8.96
N GLN A 129 0.66 -12.93 -8.52
CA GLN A 129 -0.70 -12.82 -7.97
C GLN A 129 -1.74 -12.44 -9.03
N ALA A 130 -1.34 -11.65 -10.05
CA ALA A 130 -2.25 -11.10 -11.03
C ALA A 130 -2.52 -12.03 -12.23
N LEU A 131 -1.57 -12.88 -12.62
CA LEU A 131 -1.67 -13.69 -13.83
C LEU A 131 -2.56 -14.92 -13.64
N ASP A 132 -3.41 -15.18 -14.63
CA ASP A 132 -4.06 -16.47 -14.78
C ASP A 132 -2.99 -17.55 -15.12
N PRO A 133 -2.77 -18.57 -14.26
CA PRO A 133 -1.69 -19.54 -14.42
C PRO A 133 -1.78 -20.37 -15.71
N GLU A 134 -2.98 -20.53 -16.27
CA GLU A 134 -3.20 -21.33 -17.46
C GLU A 134 -3.09 -20.50 -18.74
N LYS A 135 -3.39 -19.19 -18.66
CA LYS A 135 -3.57 -18.35 -19.83
C LYS A 135 -2.52 -17.26 -20.01
N GLY A 136 -1.80 -16.90 -18.95
CA GLY A 136 -0.72 -15.90 -19.00
C GLY A 136 -1.21 -14.47 -19.26
N TYR A 137 -2.46 -14.16 -18.91
CA TYR A 137 -3.00 -12.80 -18.94
C TYR A 137 -3.59 -12.42 -17.57
N VAL A 138 -3.77 -11.11 -17.34
CA VAL A 138 -4.35 -10.56 -16.12
C VAL A 138 -5.83 -10.24 -16.36
N PRO A 139 -6.79 -11.01 -15.81
CA PRO A 139 -8.20 -10.65 -15.79
C PRO A 139 -8.42 -9.49 -14.82
N TYR A 140 -8.38 -8.26 -15.34
CA TYR A 140 -8.28 -7.07 -14.51
C TYR A 140 -9.49 -6.78 -13.61
N LYS A 141 -10.67 -7.37 -13.88
CA LYS A 141 -11.82 -7.25 -12.97
C LYS A 141 -11.58 -8.03 -11.69
N ASP A 142 -11.16 -9.28 -11.81
CA ASP A 142 -10.87 -10.14 -10.67
C ASP A 142 -9.67 -9.58 -9.89
N TYR A 143 -8.66 -9.10 -10.61
CA TYR A 143 -7.50 -8.44 -10.00
C TYR A 143 -7.88 -7.12 -9.30
N ALA A 144 -8.76 -6.30 -9.87
CA ALA A 144 -9.23 -5.09 -9.21
C ALA A 144 -10.03 -5.39 -7.93
N SER A 145 -10.85 -6.44 -7.92
CA SER A 145 -11.54 -6.88 -6.71
C SER A 145 -10.54 -7.34 -5.64
N LEU A 146 -9.44 -8.00 -6.03
CA LEU A 146 -8.36 -8.38 -5.12
C LEU A 146 -7.68 -7.13 -4.53
N MET A 147 -7.33 -6.14 -5.35
CA MET A 147 -6.68 -4.90 -4.92
C MET A 147 -7.56 -4.03 -4.02
N ALA A 148 -8.87 -4.04 -4.26
CA ALA A 148 -9.84 -3.26 -3.49
C ALA A 148 -10.34 -3.98 -2.23
N ALA A 149 -10.02 -5.27 -2.07
CA ALA A 149 -10.40 -6.02 -0.88
C ALA A 149 -9.65 -5.46 0.33
N GLU A 150 -10.40 -5.01 1.33
CA GLU A 150 -9.86 -4.82 2.68
C GLU A 150 -9.49 -6.22 3.19
N GLU A 151 -8.21 -6.46 3.55
CA GLU A 151 -7.89 -7.68 4.31
C GLU A 151 -8.77 -7.67 5.57
N ALA A 152 -9.68 -8.65 5.64
CA ALA A 152 -10.77 -8.74 6.60
C ALA A 152 -10.32 -9.26 7.97
#